data_AF-A0A967K617-F1
#
_entry.id   AF-A0A967K617-F1
#
_cell.length_a   1.000
_cell.length_b   1.000
_cell.length_c   1.000
_cell.angle_alpha   90.00
_cell.angle_beta   90.00
_cell.angle_gamma   90.00
#
_symmetry.space_group_name_H-M   'P 1'
#
loop_
_entity.id
_entity.type
_entity.pdbx_description
1 polymer ?
#
loop_
_entity_poly.entity_id
_entity_poly.type
_entity_poly.pdbx_seq_one_letter_code
_entity_poly.pdbx_strand_id
1 'polypeptide(L)'
;MTDPNHVQNNFSHDCLQCHTTNDWDEVIFDHSQTQFPLTGAHILLECITCHASGYTGTPTDCFSCHEDDFNSVSDPNHVQNNFSHDCLECHDTNAWSPATFDHSQTQFPLTGAHLTLECLDCHSDGYAGTPIDCYSCHQDDYNNTTDPNHLAAGFSTTCETCHNTSNWNQTTWDHDNMYFPIYSGRHQGEWTTCADCHVDPNNYTVFECIFCHEHNQQDMDEEHRGVSGYVYLSSACYNCHPNGEESIRLPRMK
;
A
#
# COMPACT_ATOMS: atom_id res chain seq x y z
N MET A 1 1.39 50.78 -3.44
CA MET A 1 2.47 50.64 -4.44
C MET A 1 2.91 52.01 -4.86
N THR A 2 4.21 52.30 -4.80
CA THR A 2 4.79 53.47 -5.48
C THR A 2 5.04 53.10 -6.94
N ASP A 3 4.78 54.04 -7.85
CA ASP A 3 5.01 53.88 -9.29
C ASP A 3 6.43 53.35 -9.58
N PRO A 4 6.59 52.16 -10.18
CA PRO A 4 7.90 51.59 -10.45
C PRO A 4 8.66 52.42 -11.49
N ASN A 5 9.96 52.57 -11.31
CA ASN A 5 10.78 53.31 -12.27
C ASN A 5 10.93 52.53 -13.59
N HIS A 6 10.15 52.91 -14.60
CA HIS A 6 10.07 52.22 -15.88
C HIS A 6 11.42 52.16 -16.63
N VAL A 7 12.25 53.20 -16.48
CA VAL A 7 13.58 53.29 -17.13
C VAL A 7 14.58 52.37 -16.43
N GLN A 8 14.60 52.40 -15.10
CA GLN A 8 15.52 51.57 -14.30
C GLN A 8 15.21 50.07 -14.47
N ASN A 9 13.93 49.73 -14.58
CA ASN A 9 13.46 48.35 -14.67
C ASN A 9 13.29 47.85 -16.12
N ASN A 10 13.70 48.67 -17.11
CA ASN A 10 13.71 48.32 -18.53
C ASN A 10 12.37 47.76 -19.04
N PHE A 11 11.27 48.42 -18.65
CA PHE A 11 9.92 48.04 -19.10
C PHE A 11 9.79 48.16 -20.63
N SER A 12 8.90 47.36 -21.20
CA SER A 12 8.48 47.49 -22.60
C SER A 12 8.01 48.92 -22.88
N HIS A 13 8.38 49.46 -24.04
CA HIS A 13 7.89 50.76 -24.50
C HIS A 13 6.48 50.66 -25.13
N ASP A 14 5.90 49.46 -25.18
CA ASP A 14 4.51 49.25 -25.54
C ASP A 14 3.62 49.41 -24.30
N CYS A 15 3.38 50.67 -23.92
CA CYS A 15 2.70 51.02 -22.67
C CYS A 15 1.29 50.41 -22.54
N LEU A 16 0.64 50.13 -23.66
CA LEU A 16 -0.72 49.54 -23.70
C LEU A 16 -0.75 48.07 -23.28
N GLN A 17 0.42 47.43 -23.08
CA GLN A 17 0.50 46.10 -22.49
C GLN A 17 0.12 46.10 -20.99
N CYS A 18 0.32 47.23 -20.31
CA CYS A 18 0.14 47.32 -18.87
C CYS A 18 -0.81 48.45 -18.44
N HIS A 19 -0.94 49.52 -19.22
CA HIS A 19 -1.76 50.68 -18.88
C HIS A 19 -2.92 50.86 -19.87
N THR A 20 -4.00 51.49 -19.41
CA THR A 20 -5.08 51.94 -20.29
C THR A 20 -5.04 53.45 -20.48
N THR A 21 -5.61 53.93 -21.58
CA THR A 21 -5.77 55.38 -21.80
C THR A 21 -6.87 56.01 -20.95
N ASN A 22 -7.73 55.19 -20.34
CA ASN A 22 -8.87 55.65 -19.54
C ASN A 22 -8.52 55.77 -18.05
N ASP A 23 -7.67 54.87 -17.57
CA ASP A 23 -7.07 54.88 -16.24
C ASP A 23 -5.63 54.40 -16.37
N TRP A 24 -4.69 55.34 -16.22
CA TRP A 24 -3.27 55.08 -16.41
C TRP A 24 -2.60 54.55 -15.14
N ASP A 25 -3.16 54.87 -13.97
CA ASP A 25 -2.64 54.43 -12.68
C ASP A 25 -3.04 52.97 -12.41
N GLU A 26 -4.08 52.47 -13.08
CA GLU A 26 -4.47 51.07 -13.10
C GLU A 26 -3.55 50.25 -14.03
N VAL A 27 -2.86 49.27 -13.44
CA VAL A 27 -2.09 48.27 -14.19
C VAL A 27 -2.99 47.07 -14.51
N ILE A 28 -3.19 46.79 -15.80
CA ILE A 28 -4.12 45.77 -16.31
C ILE A 28 -3.44 44.47 -16.76
N PHE A 29 -2.16 44.27 -16.43
CA PHE A 29 -1.44 43.08 -16.88
C PHE A 29 -1.93 41.82 -16.15
N ASP A 30 -2.42 40.85 -16.92
CA ASP A 30 -3.02 39.62 -16.40
C ASP A 30 -2.09 38.41 -16.60
N HIS A 31 -1.43 37.99 -15.50
CA HIS A 31 -0.56 36.83 -15.51
C HIS A 31 -1.27 35.51 -15.82
N SER A 32 -2.60 35.42 -15.65
CA SER A 32 -3.35 34.19 -15.97
C SER A 32 -3.35 33.84 -17.45
N GLN A 33 -2.98 34.80 -18.31
CA GLN A 33 -2.85 34.63 -19.76
C GLN A 33 -1.41 34.30 -20.19
N THR A 34 -0.47 34.20 -19.24
CA THR A 34 0.93 33.89 -19.51
C THR A 34 1.24 32.42 -19.25
N GLN A 35 2.48 31.99 -19.54
CA GLN A 35 2.94 30.65 -19.21
C GLN A 35 3.19 30.43 -17.70
N PHE A 36 3.14 31.51 -16.91
CA PHE A 36 3.29 31.44 -15.46
C PHE A 36 2.15 32.23 -14.77
N PRO A 37 0.98 31.61 -14.61
CA PRO A 37 -0.10 32.16 -13.79
C PRO A 37 0.35 32.30 -12.34
N LEU A 38 0.27 33.51 -11.78
CA LEU A 38 0.57 33.72 -10.37
C LEU A 38 -0.54 33.07 -9.52
N THR A 39 -0.14 32.17 -8.64
CA THR A 39 -1.03 31.46 -7.71
C THR A 39 -0.46 31.50 -6.30
N GLY A 40 -1.35 31.36 -5.31
CA GLY A 40 -0.99 31.35 -3.90
C GLY A 40 -0.11 32.53 -3.48
N ALA A 41 1.02 32.25 -2.83
CA ALA A 41 1.93 33.28 -2.30
C ALA A 41 2.50 34.22 -3.37
N HIS A 42 2.57 33.78 -4.64
CA HIS A 42 3.13 34.57 -5.73
C HIS A 42 2.23 35.73 -6.17
N ILE A 43 0.93 35.71 -5.84
CA ILE A 43 -0.05 36.74 -6.26
C ILE A 43 0.30 38.13 -5.69
N LEU A 44 0.96 38.18 -4.54
CA LEU A 44 1.26 39.43 -3.82
C LEU A 44 2.65 40.01 -4.16
N LEU A 45 3.39 39.38 -5.08
CA LEU A 45 4.74 39.82 -5.43
C LEU A 45 4.70 41.02 -6.37
N GLU A 46 5.62 41.96 -6.16
CA GLU A 46 5.88 43.04 -7.11
C GLU A 46 6.59 42.50 -8.36
N CYS A 47 6.33 43.09 -9.53
CA CYS A 47 6.88 42.63 -10.81
C CYS A 47 8.41 42.50 -10.80
N ILE A 48 9.11 43.43 -10.12
CA ILE A 48 10.57 43.47 -10.12
C ILE A 48 11.21 42.34 -9.31
N THR A 49 10.45 41.68 -8.43
CA THR A 49 10.93 40.49 -7.70
C THR A 49 11.31 39.38 -8.67
N CYS A 50 10.55 39.22 -9.77
CA CYS A 50 10.82 38.21 -10.80
C CYS A 50 11.56 38.79 -12.01
N HIS A 51 11.29 40.05 -12.34
CA HIS A 51 11.79 40.71 -13.57
C HIS A 51 12.97 41.66 -13.32
N ALA A 52 13.76 41.44 -12.26
CA ALA A 52 14.93 42.27 -11.93
C ALA A 52 15.94 42.43 -13.07
N SER A 53 16.07 41.39 -13.91
CA SER A 53 16.95 41.37 -15.09
C SER A 53 16.24 41.71 -16.41
N GLY A 54 15.00 42.19 -16.32
CA GLY A 54 14.10 42.44 -17.44
C GLY A 54 12.97 41.42 -17.58
N TYR A 55 12.07 41.67 -18.53
CA TYR A 55 10.83 40.91 -18.74
C TYR A 55 10.96 39.73 -19.71
N THR A 56 12.14 39.53 -20.31
CA THR A 56 12.40 38.45 -21.26
C THR A 56 13.24 37.37 -20.60
N GLY A 57 12.87 36.10 -20.81
CA GLY A 57 13.64 34.96 -20.30
C GLY A 57 13.56 34.75 -18.79
N THR A 58 12.59 35.36 -18.11
CA THR A 58 12.30 35.03 -16.70
C THR A 58 11.94 33.54 -16.59
N PRO A 59 12.65 32.78 -15.75
CA PRO A 59 12.34 31.36 -15.53
C PRO A 59 10.91 31.14 -15.06
N THR A 60 10.33 30.00 -15.44
CA THR A 60 8.96 29.63 -15.08
C THR A 60 8.89 28.35 -14.26
N ASP A 61 10.01 27.64 -14.09
CA ASP A 61 10.12 26.50 -13.18
C ASP A 61 10.47 26.97 -11.76
N CYS A 62 9.95 26.26 -10.76
CA CYS A 62 10.15 26.60 -9.36
C CYS A 62 11.64 26.58 -8.97
N PHE A 63 12.36 25.54 -9.40
CA PHE A 63 13.75 25.30 -8.99
C PHE A 63 14.69 26.44 -9.41
N SER A 64 14.55 27.01 -10.61
CA SER A 64 15.40 28.12 -11.06
C SER A 64 15.31 29.38 -10.19
N CYS A 65 14.19 29.58 -9.48
CA CYS A 65 14.02 30.67 -8.52
C CYS A 65 14.31 30.24 -7.07
N HIS A 66 14.01 28.99 -6.74
CA HIS A 66 14.05 28.43 -5.38
C HIS A 66 15.16 27.38 -5.22
N GLU A 67 16.26 27.49 -5.94
CA GLU A 67 17.40 26.56 -5.87
C GLU A 67 18.02 26.54 -4.46
N ASP A 68 18.22 27.71 -3.86
CA ASP A 68 18.74 27.82 -2.50
C ASP A 68 17.78 27.20 -1.47
N ASP A 69 16.47 27.44 -1.63
CA ASP A 69 15.45 26.85 -0.77
C ASP A 69 15.49 25.32 -0.89
N PHE A 70 15.48 24.79 -2.12
CA PHE A 70 15.57 23.35 -2.42
C PHE A 70 16.83 22.71 -1.80
N ASN A 71 17.98 23.36 -1.95
CA ASN A 71 19.26 22.86 -1.46
C ASN A 71 19.42 22.95 0.07
N SER A 72 18.65 23.83 0.72
CA SER A 72 18.76 24.08 2.17
C SER A 72 17.90 23.16 3.04
N VAL A 73 16.90 22.47 2.47
CA VAL A 73 16.03 21.55 3.22
C VAL A 73 16.83 20.32 3.67
N SER A 74 16.74 19.98 4.96
CA SER A 74 17.40 18.81 5.54
C SER A 74 16.47 17.67 5.91
N ASP A 75 15.15 17.91 5.99
CA ASP A 75 14.16 16.94 6.42
C ASP A 75 12.83 17.10 5.67
N PRO A 76 12.56 16.29 4.63
CA PRO A 76 13.52 15.39 3.97
C PRO A 76 14.57 16.17 3.17
N ASN A 77 15.83 15.72 3.19
CA ASN A 77 16.88 16.36 2.40
C ASN A 77 16.67 16.11 0.90
N HIS A 78 16.31 17.15 0.14
CA HIS A 78 15.96 17.01 -1.27
C HIS A 78 17.15 16.57 -2.14
N VAL A 79 18.35 17.11 -1.88
CA VAL A 79 19.56 16.83 -2.65
C VAL A 79 20.05 15.41 -2.40
N GLN A 80 20.13 15.00 -1.14
CA GLN A 80 20.60 13.67 -0.74
C GLN A 80 19.67 12.57 -1.26
N ASN A 81 18.35 12.83 -1.29
CA ASN A 81 17.35 11.89 -1.80
C ASN A 81 17.11 12.02 -3.30
N ASN A 82 17.81 12.92 -3.99
CA ASN A 82 17.70 13.14 -5.43
C ASN A 82 16.24 13.34 -5.88
N PHE A 83 15.51 14.19 -5.15
CA PHE A 83 14.12 14.51 -5.50
C PHE A 83 14.04 15.30 -6.81
N SER A 84 12.90 15.15 -7.47
CA SER A 84 12.54 15.90 -8.68
C SER A 84 12.59 17.40 -8.40
N HIS A 85 12.99 18.18 -9.41
CA HIS A 85 12.85 19.64 -9.39
C HIS A 85 11.42 20.09 -9.73
N ASP A 86 10.51 19.16 -10.05
CA ASP A 86 9.08 19.42 -10.14
C ASP A 86 8.48 19.53 -8.74
N CYS A 87 8.59 20.73 -8.15
CA CYS A 87 8.18 20.96 -6.77
C CYS A 87 6.69 20.67 -6.52
N LEU A 88 5.85 20.70 -7.57
CA LEU A 88 4.42 20.47 -7.45
C LEU A 88 4.04 18.99 -7.26
N GLU A 89 5.02 18.08 -7.35
CA GLU A 89 4.84 16.68 -6.92
C GLU A 89 4.51 16.59 -5.41
N CYS A 90 4.99 17.56 -4.62
CA CYS A 90 4.88 17.54 -3.15
C CYS A 90 4.32 18.85 -2.55
N HIS A 91 4.61 19.99 -3.16
CA HIS A 91 4.29 21.31 -2.62
C HIS A 91 3.15 21.98 -3.39
N ASP A 92 2.40 22.85 -2.71
CA ASP A 92 1.38 23.68 -3.32
C ASP A 92 1.72 25.17 -3.15
N THR A 93 1.39 25.99 -4.15
CA THR A 93 1.70 27.42 -4.12
C THR A 93 0.88 28.19 -3.09
N ASN A 94 -0.28 27.67 -2.66
CA ASN A 94 -1.10 28.26 -1.60
C ASN A 94 -0.61 27.88 -0.21
N ALA A 95 -0.09 26.65 -0.05
CA ALA A 95 0.46 26.14 1.20
C ALA A 95 1.70 25.28 0.92
N TRP A 96 2.87 25.91 1.00
CA TRP A 96 4.14 25.21 0.74
C TRP A 96 4.46 24.13 1.78
N SER A 97 3.97 24.31 3.01
CA SER A 97 4.17 23.39 4.13
C SER A 97 2.85 23.19 4.92
N PRO A 98 2.52 21.96 5.34
CA PRO A 98 3.25 20.72 5.06
C PRO A 98 3.15 20.30 3.59
N ALA A 99 4.19 19.66 3.08
CA ALA A 99 4.15 19.02 1.77
C ALA A 99 3.28 17.75 1.83
N THR A 100 2.67 17.38 0.72
CA THR A 100 1.85 16.17 0.59
C THR A 100 2.33 15.35 -0.59
N PHE A 101 2.56 14.06 -0.38
CA PHE A 101 2.95 13.14 -1.45
C PHE A 101 1.94 11.99 -1.57
N ASP A 102 1.46 11.75 -2.79
CA ASP A 102 0.42 10.75 -3.06
C ASP A 102 1.04 9.37 -3.37
N HIS A 103 1.09 8.52 -2.33
CA HIS A 103 1.58 7.15 -2.47
C HIS A 103 0.72 6.27 -3.39
N SER A 104 -0.53 6.66 -3.70
CA SER A 104 -1.39 5.86 -4.59
C SER A 104 -0.88 5.80 -6.03
N GLN A 105 0.05 6.69 -6.38
CA GLN A 105 0.71 6.73 -7.69
C GLN A 105 2.05 5.97 -7.71
N THR A 106 2.46 5.39 -6.59
CA THR A 106 3.71 4.63 -6.46
C THR A 106 3.49 3.13 -6.60
N GLN A 107 4.57 2.35 -6.55
CA GLN A 107 4.49 0.88 -6.51
C GLN A 107 4.01 0.33 -5.16
N PHE A 108 3.92 1.17 -4.13
CA PHE A 108 3.44 0.80 -2.81
C PHE A 108 2.36 1.77 -2.33
N PRO A 109 1.11 1.60 -2.79
CA PRO A 109 -0.01 2.38 -2.27
C PRO A 109 -0.23 2.09 -0.78
N LEU A 110 -0.21 3.14 0.05
CA LEU A 110 -0.51 3.00 1.48
C LEU A 110 -1.99 2.60 1.65
N THR A 111 -2.22 1.50 2.35
CA THR A 111 -3.55 0.97 2.62
C THR A 111 -3.62 0.42 4.05
N GLY A 112 -4.84 0.37 4.60
CA GLY A 112 -5.08 -0.19 5.92
C GLY A 112 -4.24 0.49 7.00
N ALA A 113 -3.53 -0.32 7.81
CA ALA A 113 -2.70 0.18 8.91
C ALA A 113 -1.55 1.10 8.47
N HIS A 114 -1.12 1.06 7.20
CA HIS A 114 -0.02 1.89 6.70
C HIS A 114 -0.42 3.34 6.40
N LEU A 115 -1.72 3.67 6.41
CA LEU A 115 -2.22 5.02 6.07
C LEU A 115 -1.83 6.11 7.08
N THR A 116 -1.46 5.71 8.30
CA THR A 116 -1.15 6.63 9.41
C THR A 116 0.34 6.70 9.71
N LEU A 117 1.19 6.09 8.88
CA LEU A 117 2.63 6.13 9.07
C LEU A 117 3.19 7.47 8.61
N GLU A 118 4.20 7.94 9.33
CA GLU A 118 5.00 9.08 8.95
C GLU A 118 6.06 8.66 7.92
N CYS A 119 6.58 9.61 7.14
CA CYS A 119 7.54 9.29 6.06
C CYS A 119 8.76 8.51 6.58
N LEU A 120 9.29 8.93 7.74
CA LEU A 120 10.50 8.34 8.32
C LEU A 120 10.27 6.98 9.00
N ASP A 121 9.01 6.55 9.18
CA ASP A 121 8.72 5.19 9.66
C ASP A 121 9.19 4.15 8.64
N CYS A 122 9.13 4.49 7.34
CA CYS A 122 9.60 3.63 6.25
C CYS A 122 10.92 4.11 5.63
N HIS A 123 11.10 5.43 5.48
CA HIS A 123 12.24 6.04 4.78
C HIS A 123 13.38 6.45 5.72
N SER A 124 13.59 5.70 6.81
CA SER A 124 14.63 5.99 7.82
C SER A 124 16.06 5.95 7.26
N ASP A 125 16.31 5.08 6.27
CA ASP A 125 17.58 4.97 5.54
C ASP A 125 17.60 5.75 4.21
N GLY A 126 16.60 6.62 4.00
CA GLY A 126 16.38 7.38 2.78
C GLY A 126 15.18 6.89 1.96
N TYR A 127 14.88 7.62 0.88
CA TYR A 127 13.68 7.40 0.07
C TYR A 127 13.88 6.44 -1.10
N ALA A 128 15.14 6.19 -1.47
CA ALA A 128 15.48 5.28 -2.56
C ALA A 128 15.66 3.84 -2.02
N GLY A 129 15.03 2.87 -2.70
CA GLY A 129 15.24 1.46 -2.39
C GLY A 129 14.57 0.96 -1.12
N THR A 130 13.65 1.73 -0.53
CA THR A 130 12.81 1.27 0.58
C THR A 130 12.10 -0.02 0.17
N PRO A 131 12.23 -1.11 0.95
CA PRO A 131 11.57 -2.37 0.64
C PRO A 131 10.06 -2.19 0.58
N ILE A 132 9.43 -2.86 -0.38
CA ILE A 132 7.98 -2.80 -0.61
C ILE A 132 7.30 -4.16 -0.40
N ASP A 133 8.07 -5.22 -0.16
CA ASP A 133 7.53 -6.52 0.21
C ASP A 133 7.29 -6.58 1.72
N CYS A 134 6.21 -7.25 2.13
CA CYS A 134 5.82 -7.31 3.54
C CYS A 134 6.93 -7.91 4.42
N TYR A 135 7.58 -8.97 3.96
CA TYR A 135 8.52 -9.74 4.77
C TYR A 135 9.78 -8.96 5.12
N SER A 136 10.32 -8.15 4.20
CA SER A 136 11.50 -7.32 4.48
C SER A 136 11.31 -6.36 5.66
N CYS A 137 10.09 -5.87 5.88
CA CYS A 137 9.77 -5.00 7.03
C CYS A 137 9.25 -5.80 8.24
N HIS A 138 8.45 -6.84 8.00
CA HIS A 138 7.78 -7.65 9.03
C HIS A 138 8.45 -9.01 9.26
N GLN A 139 9.77 -9.09 9.06
CA GLN A 139 10.54 -10.33 9.23
C GLN A 139 10.41 -10.88 10.65
N ASP A 140 10.48 -10.01 11.65
CA ASP A 140 10.36 -10.40 13.06
C ASP A 140 8.95 -10.89 13.38
N ASP A 141 7.91 -10.23 12.85
CA ASP A 141 6.52 -10.68 13.02
C ASP A 141 6.33 -12.07 12.40
N TYR A 142 6.83 -12.29 11.18
CA TYR A 142 6.77 -13.58 10.50
C TYR A 142 7.50 -14.66 11.31
N ASN A 143 8.74 -14.40 11.74
CA ASN A 143 9.57 -15.39 12.45
C ASN A 143 9.07 -15.73 13.85
N ASN A 144 8.40 -14.78 14.52
CA ASN A 144 7.93 -14.95 15.90
C ASN A 144 6.46 -15.41 15.99
N THR A 145 5.74 -15.52 14.86
CA THR A 145 4.38 -16.06 14.89
C THR A 145 4.40 -17.54 15.29
N THR A 146 3.55 -17.94 16.25
CA THR A 146 3.49 -19.31 16.76
C THR A 146 2.19 -20.06 16.44
N ASP A 147 1.16 -19.35 15.99
CA ASP A 147 -0.16 -19.93 15.74
C ASP A 147 -0.83 -19.29 14.51
N PRO A 148 -0.70 -19.90 13.32
CA PRO A 148 0.19 -21.02 13.01
C PRO A 148 1.66 -20.56 12.96
N ASN A 149 2.61 -21.47 13.21
CA ASN A 149 4.03 -21.13 13.13
C ASN A 149 4.49 -21.00 11.67
N HIS A 150 4.61 -19.77 11.15
CA HIS A 150 4.95 -19.53 9.75
C HIS A 150 6.30 -20.12 9.34
N LEU A 151 7.33 -19.86 10.13
CA LEU A 151 8.69 -20.28 9.82
C LEU A 151 8.83 -21.80 9.84
N ALA A 152 8.30 -22.45 10.87
CA ALA A 152 8.43 -23.89 11.02
C ALA A 152 7.57 -24.65 10.00
N ALA A 153 6.36 -24.14 9.70
CA ALA A 153 5.49 -24.68 8.66
C ALA A 153 6.00 -24.42 7.23
N GLY A 154 6.99 -23.53 7.07
CA GLY A 154 7.53 -23.16 5.76
C GLY A 154 6.54 -22.39 4.89
N PHE A 155 5.69 -21.55 5.50
CA PHE A 155 4.73 -20.73 4.74
C PHE A 155 5.45 -19.69 3.88
N SER A 156 4.81 -19.28 2.78
CA SER A 156 5.38 -18.28 1.87
C SER A 156 5.58 -16.93 2.57
N THR A 157 6.60 -16.17 2.15
CA THR A 157 6.79 -14.76 2.55
C THR A 157 5.93 -13.79 1.73
N THR A 158 5.14 -14.29 0.78
CA THR A 158 4.08 -13.53 0.10
C THR A 158 2.84 -13.45 0.99
N CYS A 159 2.86 -12.52 1.96
CA CYS A 159 1.86 -12.42 3.02
C CYS A 159 0.44 -12.22 2.50
N GLU A 160 0.29 -11.55 1.35
CA GLU A 160 -1.00 -11.20 0.72
C GLU A 160 -1.79 -12.41 0.22
N THR A 161 -1.16 -13.59 0.22
CA THR A 161 -1.86 -14.86 -0.02
C THR A 161 -2.89 -15.19 1.08
N CYS A 162 -2.64 -14.71 2.31
CA CYS A 162 -3.48 -14.99 3.47
C CYS A 162 -3.87 -13.73 4.24
N HIS A 163 -3.03 -12.71 4.28
CA HIS A 163 -3.24 -11.48 5.06
C HIS A 163 -3.59 -10.30 4.16
N ASN A 164 -4.15 -9.26 4.75
CA ASN A 164 -4.34 -7.97 4.09
C ASN A 164 -4.01 -6.83 5.06
N THR A 165 -3.75 -5.65 4.52
CA THR A 165 -3.34 -4.47 5.29
C THR A 165 -4.45 -3.89 6.17
N SER A 166 -5.72 -4.19 5.88
CA SER A 166 -6.87 -3.62 6.60
C SER A 166 -7.23 -4.42 7.86
N ASN A 167 -7.02 -5.73 7.85
CA ASN A 167 -7.34 -6.61 8.96
C ASN A 167 -6.36 -7.78 9.02
N TRP A 168 -5.15 -7.51 9.52
CA TRP A 168 -4.04 -8.46 9.51
C TRP A 168 -4.35 -9.78 10.21
N ASN A 169 -5.06 -9.72 11.35
CA ASN A 169 -5.37 -10.89 12.16
C ASN A 169 -6.52 -11.73 11.60
N GLN A 170 -7.29 -11.23 10.64
CA GLN A 170 -8.30 -12.01 9.93
C GLN A 170 -7.77 -12.39 8.56
N THR A 171 -7.45 -13.66 8.41
CA THR A 171 -6.94 -14.17 7.14
C THR A 171 -8.05 -14.18 6.07
N THR A 172 -7.71 -13.84 4.84
CA THR A 172 -8.55 -14.04 3.65
C THR A 172 -8.39 -15.43 3.05
N TRP A 173 -7.63 -16.30 3.71
CA TRP A 173 -7.38 -17.67 3.28
C TRP A 173 -8.64 -18.52 3.37
N ASP A 174 -8.95 -19.20 2.28
CA ASP A 174 -10.15 -20.03 2.12
C ASP A 174 -9.78 -21.51 2.19
N HIS A 175 -9.78 -22.05 3.42
CA HIS A 175 -9.45 -23.45 3.65
C HIS A 175 -10.46 -24.40 2.98
N ASP A 176 -11.76 -24.10 3.07
CA ASP A 176 -12.83 -25.00 2.61
C ASP A 176 -12.82 -25.21 1.09
N ASN A 177 -12.41 -24.20 0.32
CA ASN A 177 -12.27 -24.34 -1.14
C ASN A 177 -10.97 -25.03 -1.57
N MET A 178 -9.93 -24.99 -0.74
CA MET A 178 -8.61 -25.55 -1.09
C MET A 178 -8.38 -26.95 -0.52
N TYR A 179 -9.01 -27.26 0.61
CA TYR A 179 -8.75 -28.44 1.45
C TYR A 179 -10.06 -28.97 2.05
N PHE A 180 -9.93 -29.85 3.04
CA PHE A 180 -11.08 -30.43 3.74
C PHE A 180 -11.96 -29.32 4.36
N PRO A 181 -13.30 -29.34 4.14
CA PRO A 181 -14.17 -28.28 4.65
C PRO A 181 -14.30 -28.37 6.18
N ILE A 182 -13.88 -27.30 6.87
CA ILE A 182 -13.90 -27.17 8.33
C ILE A 182 -14.72 -25.95 8.79
N TYR A 183 -14.94 -24.95 7.92
CA TYR A 183 -15.78 -23.79 8.22
C TYR A 183 -17.24 -23.97 7.76
N SER A 184 -17.55 -25.11 7.15
CA SER A 184 -18.87 -25.49 6.65
C SER A 184 -19.19 -26.97 6.94
N GLY A 185 -20.39 -27.40 6.59
CA GLY A 185 -20.82 -28.78 6.79
C GLY A 185 -20.90 -29.19 8.27
N ARG A 186 -20.58 -30.45 8.57
CA ARG A 186 -20.69 -31.02 9.93
C ARG A 186 -19.56 -30.60 10.89
N HIS A 187 -18.47 -30.03 10.38
CA HIS A 187 -17.32 -29.61 11.20
C HIS A 187 -17.34 -28.11 11.54
N GLN A 188 -18.32 -27.37 11.00
CA GLN A 188 -18.46 -25.95 11.26
C GLN A 188 -18.66 -25.67 12.76
N GLY A 189 -17.71 -24.95 13.36
CA GLY A 189 -17.78 -24.53 14.76
C GLY A 189 -17.36 -25.60 15.79
N GLU A 190 -16.86 -26.74 15.33
CA GLU A 190 -16.44 -27.86 16.20
C GLU A 190 -14.95 -27.80 16.60
N TRP A 191 -14.18 -26.87 16.03
CA TRP A 191 -12.75 -26.69 16.27
C TRP A 191 -12.43 -25.24 16.62
N THR A 192 -11.31 -25.02 17.29
CA THR A 192 -10.88 -23.71 17.80
C THR A 192 -9.47 -23.34 17.38
N THR A 193 -8.62 -24.32 17.09
CA THR A 193 -7.25 -24.10 16.62
C THR A 193 -6.91 -25.01 15.46
N CYS A 194 -5.92 -24.63 14.66
CA CYS A 194 -5.44 -25.50 13.58
C CYS A 194 -4.88 -26.83 14.11
N ALA A 195 -4.33 -26.81 15.34
CA ALA A 195 -3.74 -27.99 15.99
C ALA A 195 -4.79 -29.06 16.35
N ASP A 196 -6.08 -28.72 16.35
CA ASP A 196 -7.16 -29.68 16.57
C ASP A 196 -7.22 -30.73 15.45
N CYS A 197 -6.75 -30.40 14.25
CA CYS A 197 -6.64 -31.32 13.11
C CYS A 197 -5.20 -31.54 12.65
N HIS A 198 -4.36 -30.50 12.66
CA HIS A 198 -2.96 -30.54 12.23
C HIS A 198 -2.03 -30.83 13.42
N VAL A 199 -1.69 -32.09 13.59
CA VAL A 199 -1.03 -32.61 14.80
C VAL A 199 0.48 -32.34 14.86
N ASP A 200 1.08 -31.92 13.75
CA ASP A 200 2.47 -31.44 13.71
C ASP A 200 2.49 -29.92 13.54
N PRO A 201 2.90 -29.15 14.56
CA PRO A 201 2.93 -27.68 14.50
C PRO A 201 3.95 -27.14 13.49
N ASN A 202 4.86 -27.98 13.00
CA ASN A 202 5.85 -27.61 11.99
C ASN A 202 5.51 -28.16 10.60
N ASN A 203 4.44 -28.97 10.49
CA ASN A 203 4.07 -29.55 9.20
C ASN A 203 2.56 -29.77 9.12
N TYR A 204 1.86 -28.75 8.62
CA TYR A 204 0.41 -28.76 8.44
C TYR A 204 -0.06 -29.75 7.37
N THR A 205 0.83 -30.46 6.67
CA THR A 205 0.43 -31.62 5.84
C THR A 205 0.14 -32.88 6.66
N VAL A 206 0.53 -32.90 7.94
CA VAL A 206 0.24 -33.99 8.88
C VAL A 206 -1.04 -33.66 9.63
N PHE A 207 -2.07 -34.46 9.43
CA PHE A 207 -3.39 -34.26 10.03
C PHE A 207 -3.98 -35.58 10.52
N GLU A 208 -4.90 -35.49 11.49
CA GLU A 208 -5.60 -36.64 12.05
C GLU A 208 -7.11 -36.41 12.15
N CYS A 209 -7.90 -37.25 11.47
CA CYS A 209 -9.36 -37.21 11.49
C CYS A 209 -9.93 -38.15 12.57
N ILE A 210 -9.15 -39.17 12.92
CA ILE A 210 -9.59 -40.32 13.72
C ILE A 210 -9.55 -40.03 15.24
N PHE A 211 -8.95 -38.92 15.66
CA PHE A 211 -8.93 -38.51 17.07
C PHE A 211 -10.30 -38.04 17.58
N CYS A 212 -11.24 -37.79 16.68
CA CYS A 212 -12.61 -37.38 16.99
C CYS A 212 -13.53 -38.59 17.23
N HIS A 213 -14.59 -38.37 18.00
CA HIS A 213 -15.39 -39.43 18.62
C HIS A 213 -16.27 -40.28 17.68
N GLU A 214 -16.55 -39.84 16.44
CA GLU A 214 -17.49 -40.55 15.54
C GLU A 214 -16.84 -41.68 14.73
N HIS A 215 -15.51 -41.66 14.53
CA HIS A 215 -14.84 -42.52 13.55
C HIS A 215 -13.94 -43.57 14.19
N ASN A 216 -14.45 -44.36 15.16
CA ASN A 216 -13.64 -45.43 15.77
C ASN A 216 -13.46 -46.64 14.83
N GLN A 217 -12.38 -47.40 15.05
CA GLN A 217 -11.93 -48.43 14.10
C GLN A 217 -12.95 -49.55 13.92
N GLN A 218 -13.57 -50.00 15.01
CA GLN A 218 -14.51 -51.12 14.96
C GLN A 218 -15.70 -50.80 14.06
N ASP A 219 -16.29 -49.62 14.24
CA ASP A 219 -17.46 -49.21 13.48
C ASP A 219 -17.09 -48.90 12.02
N MET A 220 -15.95 -48.24 11.78
CA MET A 220 -15.47 -47.98 10.41
C MET A 220 -15.12 -49.27 9.67
N ASP A 221 -14.51 -50.25 10.32
CA ASP A 221 -14.22 -51.56 9.73
C ASP A 221 -15.51 -52.29 9.34
N GLU A 222 -16.56 -52.20 10.17
CA GLU A 222 -17.87 -52.79 9.87
C GLU A 222 -18.54 -52.11 8.68
N GLU A 223 -18.55 -50.78 8.65
CA GLU A 223 -19.17 -50.02 7.57
C GLU A 223 -18.40 -50.20 6.25
N HIS A 224 -17.07 -50.29 6.28
CA HIS A 224 -16.26 -50.46 5.08
C HIS A 224 -16.05 -51.92 4.68
N ARG A 225 -16.81 -52.87 5.26
CA ARG A 225 -16.76 -54.29 4.83
C ARG A 225 -17.03 -54.43 3.33
N GLY A 226 -16.03 -54.92 2.61
CA GLY A 226 -16.10 -55.13 1.16
C GLY A 226 -15.64 -53.93 0.32
N VAL A 227 -15.19 -52.83 0.95
CA VAL A 227 -14.55 -51.71 0.25
C VAL A 227 -13.08 -52.04 0.01
N SER A 228 -12.71 -52.27 -1.25
CA SER A 228 -11.33 -52.56 -1.64
C SER A 228 -10.42 -51.36 -1.36
N GLY A 229 -9.29 -51.59 -0.69
CA GLY A 229 -8.32 -50.54 -0.38
C GLY A 229 -8.66 -49.69 0.83
N TYR A 230 -9.71 -50.04 1.59
CA TYR A 230 -9.97 -49.43 2.89
C TYR A 230 -8.80 -49.68 3.85
N VAL A 231 -8.32 -48.60 4.46
CA VAL A 231 -7.30 -48.60 5.50
C VAL A 231 -7.71 -47.57 6.54
N TYR A 232 -7.69 -47.95 7.81
CA TYR A 232 -8.03 -47.07 8.92
C TYR A 232 -6.85 -46.14 9.26
N LEU A 233 -6.64 -45.15 8.39
CA LEU A 233 -5.64 -44.09 8.52
C LEU A 233 -6.26 -42.78 8.03
N SER A 234 -6.01 -41.67 8.73
CA SER A 234 -6.58 -40.36 8.39
C SER A 234 -6.31 -39.93 6.95
N SER A 235 -5.10 -40.18 6.43
CA SER A 235 -4.76 -39.92 5.04
C SER A 235 -5.55 -40.79 4.05
N ALA A 236 -5.85 -42.04 4.38
CA ALA A 236 -6.70 -42.90 3.56
C ALA A 236 -8.16 -42.47 3.60
N CYS A 237 -8.67 -42.09 4.79
CA CYS A 237 -10.00 -41.51 4.95
C CYS A 237 -10.16 -40.26 4.08
N TYR A 238 -9.23 -39.31 4.14
CA TYR A 238 -9.25 -38.10 3.32
C TYR A 238 -9.24 -38.38 1.82
N ASN A 239 -8.45 -39.35 1.36
CA ASN A 239 -8.39 -39.72 -0.06
C ASN A 239 -9.72 -40.27 -0.60
N CYS A 240 -10.50 -40.99 0.23
CA CYS A 240 -11.83 -41.48 -0.15
C CYS A 240 -12.94 -40.45 0.10
N HIS A 241 -12.78 -39.62 1.14
CA HIS A 241 -13.77 -38.65 1.63
C HIS A 241 -13.16 -37.25 1.74
N PRO A 242 -12.84 -36.59 0.61
CA PRO A 242 -12.16 -35.29 0.62
C PRO A 242 -13.01 -34.17 1.26
N ASN A 243 -14.33 -34.36 1.32
CA ASN A 243 -15.27 -33.40 1.89
C ASN A 243 -15.86 -33.85 3.23
N GLY A 244 -15.39 -34.98 3.79
CA GLY A 244 -15.90 -35.53 5.05
C GLY A 244 -17.31 -36.12 4.96
N GLU A 245 -17.89 -36.21 3.77
CA GLU A 245 -19.20 -36.81 3.56
C GLU A 245 -19.09 -38.31 3.28
N GLU A 246 -19.98 -39.10 3.87
CA GLU A 246 -20.17 -40.49 3.45
C GLU A 246 -20.53 -40.49 1.96
N SER A 247 -19.82 -41.27 1.15
CA SER A 247 -20.20 -41.47 -0.24
C SER A 247 -21.59 -42.13 -0.25
N ILE A 248 -22.57 -41.52 -0.91
CA ILE A 248 -23.95 -42.03 -0.98
C ILE A 248 -23.91 -43.51 -1.35
N ARG A 249 -24.19 -44.38 -0.37
CA ARG A 249 -24.44 -45.78 -0.65
C ARG A 249 -25.70 -45.85 -1.49
N LEU A 250 -25.59 -46.36 -2.72
CA LEU A 250 -26.75 -46.97 -3.36
C LEU A 250 -27.32 -48.00 -2.37
N PRO A 251 -28.64 -47.98 -2.12
CA PRO A 251 -29.24 -48.71 -1.02
C PRO A 251 -28.90 -50.20 -1.13
N ARG A 252 -28.45 -50.79 -0.01
CA ARG A 252 -28.23 -52.24 0.10
C ARG A 252 -29.51 -52.95 -0.35
N MET A 253 -29.46 -53.62 -1.50
CA MET A 253 -30.51 -54.55 -1.91
C MET A 253 -30.60 -55.65 -0.85
N LYS A 254 -31.76 -55.72 -0.19
CA LYS A 254 -32.15 -56.83 0.68
C LYS A 254 -32.24 -58.13 -0.11
#